data_AF-A0A8J3ZQW3-F1
#
_entry.id   AF-A0A8J3ZQW3-F1
#
_cell.length_a   1.000
_cell.length_b   1.000
_cell.length_c   1.000
_cell.angle_alpha   90.00
_cell.angle_beta   90.00
_cell.angle_gamma   90.00
#
_symmetry.space_group_name_H-M   'P 1'
#
loop_
_entity.id
_entity.type
_entity.pdbx_description
1 polymer ?
#
loop_
_entity_poly.entity_id
_entity_poly.type
_entity_poly.pdbx_seq_one_letter_code
_entity_poly.pdbx_strand_id
1 'polypeptide(L)'
;MTGPEHYRYAELLLDQAAELPADDDLQHYYVAKAQAHATLALAAATAIPNVGPMPVPDCEAWEQAAGEEAAQARRLATAEELDMLAPLPNPEPPSKPTHGIPR
;
A
#
# COMPACT_ATOMS: atom_id res chain seq x y z
N MET A 1 15.15 9.37 -11.50
CA MET A 1 14.44 9.31 -10.21
C MET A 1 13.29 8.35 -10.34
N THR A 2 12.97 7.61 -9.29
CA THR A 2 11.81 6.70 -9.20
C THR A 2 10.60 7.42 -8.57
N GLY A 3 9.40 6.84 -8.65
CA GLY A 3 8.19 7.41 -8.03
C GLY A 3 8.35 7.78 -6.55
N PRO A 4 8.85 6.86 -5.69
CA PRO A 4 9.16 7.14 -4.28
C PRO A 4 10.18 8.25 -4.06
N GLU A 5 11.22 8.33 -4.91
CA GLU A 5 12.21 9.41 -4.84
C GLU A 5 11.59 10.77 -5.18
N HIS A 6 10.69 10.81 -6.17
CA HIS A 6 9.92 12.01 -6.47
C HIS A 6 9.03 12.42 -5.28
N TYR A 7 8.40 11.47 -4.59
CA TYR A 7 7.60 11.77 -3.39
C TYR A 7 8.45 12.40 -2.27
N ARG A 8 9.54 11.75 -1.85
CA ARG A 8 10.43 12.27 -0.80
C ARG A 8 11.01 13.64 -1.15
N TYR A 9 11.34 13.85 -2.42
CA TYR A 9 11.87 15.14 -2.84
C TYR A 9 10.80 16.24 -2.82
N ALA A 10 9.52 15.90 -3.08
CA ALA A 10 8.42 16.83 -2.92
C ALA A 10 8.25 17.25 -1.44
N GLU A 11 8.32 16.30 -0.50
CA GLU A 11 8.25 16.59 0.94
C GLU A 11 9.39 17.52 1.38
N LEU A 12 10.63 17.22 0.98
CA LEU A 12 11.79 18.07 1.29
C LEU A 12 11.63 19.50 0.75
N LEU A 13 11.04 19.66 -0.43
CA LEU A 13 10.76 20.98 -1.01
C LEU A 13 9.64 21.72 -0.26
N LEU A 14 8.63 21.00 0.24
CA LEU A 14 7.59 21.59 1.09
C LEU A 14 8.15 22.04 2.43
N ASP A 15 9.04 21.26 3.05
CA ASP A 15 9.74 21.65 4.27
C ASP A 15 10.58 22.93 4.04
N GLN A 16 11.29 23.01 2.90
CA GLN A 16 12.02 24.22 2.52
C GLN A 16 11.10 25.43 2.30
N ALA A 17 9.92 25.22 1.70
CA ALA A 17 8.95 26.29 1.49
C ALA A 17 8.31 26.77 2.81
N ALA A 18 8.15 25.87 3.80
CA ALA A 18 7.57 26.18 5.10
C ALA A 18 8.46 27.11 5.94
N GLU A 19 9.78 27.06 5.75
CA GLU A 19 10.76 27.94 6.41
C GLU A 19 10.82 29.35 5.79
N LEU A 20 10.18 29.58 4.64
CA LEU A 20 10.19 30.86 3.96
C LEU A 20 8.95 31.72 4.31
N PRO A 21 9.09 33.06 4.26
CA PRO A 21 7.94 33.95 4.40
C PRO A 21 6.85 33.63 3.38
N ALA A 22 5.59 33.82 3.79
CA ALA A 22 4.45 33.74 2.88
C ALA A 22 4.58 34.81 1.77
N ASP A 23 4.21 34.43 0.54
CA ASP A 23 4.22 35.30 -0.65
C ASP A 23 5.62 35.67 -1.15
N ASP A 24 6.65 34.91 -0.74
CA ASP A 24 8.00 35.02 -1.26
C ASP A 24 8.17 34.25 -2.59
N ASP A 25 8.86 34.83 -3.57
CA ASP A 25 9.07 34.21 -4.88
C ASP A 25 9.80 32.85 -4.77
N LEU A 26 10.71 32.70 -3.81
CA LEU A 26 11.42 31.45 -3.58
C LEU A 26 10.51 30.40 -2.91
N GLN A 27 9.58 30.83 -2.06
CA GLN A 27 8.53 29.96 -1.51
C GLN A 27 7.66 29.42 -2.64
N HIS A 28 7.17 30.29 -3.53
CA HIS A 28 6.38 29.88 -4.69
C HIS A 28 7.14 28.93 -5.61
N TYR A 29 8.43 29.18 -5.83
CA TYR A 29 9.30 28.28 -6.60
C TYR A 29 9.37 26.88 -5.97
N TYR A 30 9.61 26.78 -4.67
CA TYR A 30 9.69 25.48 -3.99
C TYR A 30 8.35 24.74 -3.99
N VAL A 31 7.23 25.44 -3.77
CA VAL A 31 5.88 24.85 -3.84
C VAL A 31 5.58 24.31 -5.25
N ALA A 32 5.85 25.11 -6.30
CA ALA A 32 5.62 24.68 -7.67
C ALA A 32 6.48 23.45 -8.03
N LYS A 33 7.74 23.44 -7.58
CA LYS A 33 8.65 22.31 -7.79
C LYS A 33 8.18 21.07 -7.01
N ALA A 34 7.75 21.22 -5.77
CA ALA A 34 7.18 20.13 -4.97
C ALA A 34 5.97 19.52 -5.67
N GLN A 35 5.05 20.35 -6.18
CA GLN A 35 3.86 19.89 -6.92
C GLN A 35 4.21 19.09 -8.18
N ALA A 36 5.24 19.51 -8.94
CA ALA A 36 5.72 18.77 -10.10
C ALA A 36 6.25 17.37 -9.70
N HIS A 37 7.06 17.32 -8.64
CA HIS A 37 7.56 16.05 -8.11
C HIS A 37 6.43 15.15 -7.58
N ALA A 38 5.47 15.68 -6.84
CA ALA A 38 4.31 14.94 -6.36
C ALA A 38 3.47 14.37 -7.52
N THR A 39 3.32 15.12 -8.61
CA THR A 39 2.60 14.66 -9.80
C THR A 39 3.33 13.50 -10.49
N LEU A 40 4.66 13.58 -10.60
CA LEU A 40 5.48 12.50 -11.16
C LEU A 40 5.45 11.24 -10.28
N ALA A 41 5.46 11.44 -8.95
CA ALA A 41 5.28 10.36 -7.99
C ALA A 41 3.92 9.67 -8.16
N LEU A 42 2.84 10.45 -8.26
CA LEU A 42 1.49 9.94 -8.50
C LEU A 42 1.41 9.18 -9.84
N ALA A 43 1.94 9.75 -10.91
CA ALA A 43 1.97 9.09 -12.22
C ALA A 43 2.68 7.74 -12.14
N ALA A 44 3.85 7.69 -11.47
CA ALA A 44 4.58 6.45 -11.25
C ALA A 44 3.79 5.43 -10.43
N ALA A 45 3.12 5.85 -9.35
CA ALA A 45 2.28 4.96 -8.54
C ALA A 45 1.11 4.38 -9.36
N THR A 46 0.45 5.20 -10.18
CA THR A 46 -0.67 4.77 -11.02
C THR A 46 -0.26 3.94 -12.24
N ALA A 47 1.01 3.99 -12.65
CA ALA A 47 1.55 3.19 -13.75
C ALA A 47 1.85 1.74 -13.33
N ILE A 48 1.83 1.43 -12.03
CA ILE A 48 2.03 0.07 -11.52
C ILE A 48 0.81 -0.78 -11.90
N PRO A 49 0.97 -1.83 -12.72
CA PRO A 49 -0.15 -2.63 -13.18
C PRO A 49 -0.82 -3.37 -12.01
N ASN A 50 -2.14 -3.18 -11.87
CA ASN A 50 -2.97 -3.86 -10.86
C ASN A 50 -3.29 -5.33 -11.20
N VAL A 51 -2.56 -5.93 -12.15
CA VAL A 51 -2.77 -7.29 -12.66
C VAL A 51 -1.54 -8.15 -12.35
N GLY A 52 -1.37 -8.45 -11.07
CA GLY A 52 -0.27 -9.25 -10.55
C GLY A 52 0.38 -8.62 -9.32
N PRO A 53 1.24 -9.36 -8.61
CA PRO A 53 1.99 -8.80 -7.49
C PRO A 53 2.88 -7.66 -7.99
N MET A 54 2.73 -6.48 -7.38
CA MET A 54 3.66 -5.35 -7.57
C MET A 54 5.09 -5.87 -7.33
N PRO A 55 6.07 -5.54 -8.19
CA PRO A 55 7.45 -5.96 -7.98
C PRO A 55 7.90 -5.62 -6.55
N VAL A 56 8.50 -6.59 -5.86
CA VAL A 56 8.92 -6.44 -4.44
C VAL A 56 9.80 -5.20 -4.21
N PRO A 57 10.74 -4.84 -5.11
CA PRO A 57 11.51 -3.60 -4.94
C PRO A 57 10.67 -2.32 -4.99
N ASP A 58 9.65 -2.27 -5.86
CA ASP A 58 8.75 -1.12 -5.94
C ASP A 58 7.83 -1.05 -4.71
N CYS A 59 7.41 -2.21 -4.18
CA CYS A 59 6.68 -2.29 -2.91
C CYS A 59 7.49 -1.67 -1.76
N GLU A 60 8.72 -2.14 -1.56
CA GLU A 60 9.57 -1.69 -0.46
C GLU A 60 9.88 -0.20 -0.57
N ALA A 61 10.14 0.30 -1.79
CA ALA A 61 10.45 1.70 -2.00
C ALA A 61 9.25 2.61 -1.69
N TRP A 62 8.03 2.22 -2.06
CA TRP A 62 6.81 2.95 -1.70
C TRP A 62 6.46 2.84 -0.21
N GLU A 63 6.63 1.68 0.42
CA GLU A 63 6.42 1.50 1.87
C GLU A 63 7.36 2.40 2.69
N GLN A 64 8.64 2.45 2.32
CA GLN A 64 9.58 3.35 2.99
C GLN A 64 9.33 4.83 2.70
N ALA A 65 8.61 5.18 1.63
CA ALA A 65 8.25 6.57 1.33
C ALA A 65 6.97 6.99 2.05
N ALA A 66 5.97 6.11 2.16
CA ALA A 66 4.69 6.39 2.82
C ALA A 66 4.74 6.29 4.36
N GLY A 67 5.80 5.71 4.93
CA GLY A 67 5.99 5.60 6.37
C GLY A 67 5.35 4.35 7.01
N GLU A 68 5.63 4.14 8.31
CA GLU A 68 5.28 2.90 9.04
C GLU A 68 3.77 2.64 9.14
N GLU A 69 2.94 3.69 9.12
CA GLU A 69 1.49 3.57 9.19
C GLU A 69 0.90 2.93 7.92
N ALA A 70 1.46 3.23 6.75
CA ALA A 70 1.09 2.60 5.50
C ALA A 70 1.53 1.12 5.46
N ALA A 71 2.70 0.81 6.02
CA ALA A 71 3.16 -0.57 6.16
C ALA A 71 2.28 -1.36 7.15
N GLN A 72 1.81 -0.72 8.23
CA GLN A 72 0.87 -1.29 9.19
C GLN A 72 -0.48 -1.60 8.53
N ALA A 73 -1.03 -0.65 7.75
CA ALA A 73 -2.29 -0.82 7.03
C ALA A 73 -2.24 -2.00 6.05
N ARG A 74 -1.12 -2.20 5.36
CA ARG A 74 -0.94 -3.33 4.45
C ARG A 74 -0.85 -4.68 5.17
N ARG A 75 -0.14 -4.75 6.31
CA ARG A 75 -0.09 -5.97 7.14
C ARG A 75 -1.46 -6.38 7.65
N LEU A 76 -2.32 -5.40 7.98
CA LEU A 76 -3.69 -5.67 8.39
C LEU A 76 -4.53 -6.20 7.22
N ALA A 77 -4.40 -5.61 6.02
CA ALA A 77 -5.11 -6.07 4.82
C ALA A 77 -4.73 -7.51 4.42
N THR A 78 -3.46 -7.89 4.52
CA THR A 78 -3.01 -9.26 4.20
C THR A 78 -3.38 -10.27 5.29
N ALA A 79 -3.49 -9.85 6.56
CA ALA A 79 -3.98 -10.69 7.65
C ALA A 79 -5.48 -11.00 7.49
N GLU A 80 -6.28 -10.03 7.02
CA GLU A 80 -7.71 -10.20 6.74
C GLU A 80 -7.95 -11.16 5.55
N GLU A 81 -7.08 -11.10 4.53
CA GLU A 81 -7.11 -12.00 3.37
C GLU A 81 -6.75 -13.46 3.75
N LEU A 82 -5.88 -13.66 4.76
CA LEU A 82 -5.53 -14.97 5.30
C LEU A 82 -6.62 -15.56 6.21
N ASP A 83 -7.36 -14.72 6.95
CA ASP A 83 -8.49 -15.16 7.79
C ASP A 83 -9.70 -15.61 6.95
N MET A 84 -9.92 -14.97 5.79
CA MET A 84 -10.92 -15.40 4.80
C MET A 84 -10.59 -16.73 4.10
N LEU A 85 -9.35 -17.23 4.20
CA LEU A 85 -8.92 -18.50 3.62
C LEU A 85 -8.89 -19.66 4.64
N ALA A 86 -9.38 -19.43 5.87
CA ALA A 86 -9.51 -20.48 6.85
C ALA A 86 -10.36 -21.64 6.28
N PRO A 87 -9.86 -22.90 6.31
CA PRO A 87 -10.58 -24.03 5.76
C PRO A 87 -11.91 -24.20 6.49
N LEU A 88 -13.01 -24.21 5.74
CA LEU A 88 -14.34 -24.51 6.27
C LEU A 88 -14.28 -25.80 7.11
N PRO A 89 -14.94 -25.84 8.28
CA PRO A 89 -14.97 -27.06 9.08
C PRO A 89 -15.55 -28.20 8.23
N ASN A 90 -14.76 -29.27 8.12
CA ASN A 90 -15.08 -30.46 7.33
C ASN A 90 -16.47 -30.98 7.73
N PRO A 91 -17.42 -31.18 6.79
CA PRO A 91 -18.72 -31.73 7.14
C PRO A 91 -18.54 -33.14 7.73
N GLU A 92 -19.07 -33.37 8.94
CA GLU A 92 -19.02 -34.67 9.59
C GLU A 92 -19.60 -35.76 8.67
N PRO A 93 -18.94 -36.94 8.56
CA PRO A 93 -19.44 -38.01 7.70
C PRO A 93 -20.77 -38.55 8.23
N PRO A 94 -21.73 -38.89 7.35
CA PRO A 94 -23.04 -39.35 7.76
C PRO A 94 -22.95 -40.67 8.54
N SER A 95 -23.59 -40.69 9.71
CA SER A 95 -23.73 -41.88 10.55
C SER A 95 -24.39 -43.02 9.78
N LYS A 96 -23.70 -44.18 9.71
CA LYS A 96 -24.22 -45.37 9.03
C LYS A 96 -25.43 -45.93 9.79
N PRO A 97 -26.50 -46.37 9.09
CA PRO A 97 -27.62 -47.04 9.74
C PRO A 97 -27.21 -48.46 10.17
N THR A 98 -27.30 -48.72 11.47
CA THR A 98 -27.25 -50.07 12.05
C THR A 98 -28.46 -50.87 11.55
N HIS A 99 -28.25 -51.77 10.59
CA HIS A 99 -29.22 -52.80 10.24
C HIS A 99 -29.13 -53.94 11.27
N GLY A 100 -30.11 -53.99 12.16
CA GLY A 100 -30.35 -55.16 13.02
C GLY A 100 -30.87 -56.32 12.18
N ILE A 101 -30.22 -57.47 12.30
CA ILE A 101 -30.69 -58.75 11.75
C ILE A 101 -31.62 -59.39 12.80
N PRO A 102 -32.90 -59.64 12.52
CA PRO A 102 -33.68 -60.52 13.38
C PRO A 102 -33.40 -61.99 13.02
N ARG A 103 -33.36 -62.83 14.06
CA ARG A 103 -33.27 -64.29 13.98
C ARG A 103 -34.56 -64.93 13.51
#